data_AF-A0A3F3Q7B2-F1
#
_entry.id   AF-A0A3F3Q7B2-F1
#
_cell.length_a   1.000
_cell.length_b   1.000
_cell.length_c   1.000
_cell.angle_alpha   90.00
_cell.angle_beta   90.00
_cell.angle_gamma   90.00
#
_symmetry.space_group_name_H-M   'P 1'
#
loop_
_entity.id
_entity.type
_entity.pdbx_description
1 polymer ?
#
loop_
_entity_poly.entity_id
_entity_poly.type
_entity_poly.pdbx_seq_one_letter_code
_entity_poly.pdbx_strand_id
1 'polypeptide(L)'
;MVRVQPQAEQNDRYNSFHRPIMRETTLGTNDLRLEYDGGAYVLREKHDAPEPHKDYRTVQPNDGYYFLCLGICQGTCEKVLYLSTDNSSIVTLLQSMLVTVDNNDLIDAQFKSFVVANLVRQHILRLRPAAGTLLIHEPDPGLASLLSGRTAGEGQSIVFTTCKPSNAKRRNWIYVHERTPARTIDALIPRDVALIIDLSSTAASKYGLGTRIASLRPQAGQKLGFSNLVHSTASLMSTLVLENIGLLLERVSAFAQSQLNGVPDGAPLDTFTVGEAVTKQLPESSLALIQWDPNQPVSVLVDDKTYWLAGLAGDIEQSLADFIIQYSARHIALGSRNPIVCPEWQKLCQARRAHIEYFTCDLIQYTLVQLILSVIKSKMPRIAGVANSALTVLKPKMDGTVNLDSAFTYHALDWFIAFSSIVGTTGKMGQAAYSAANCFMKALVNNRRRRGLAGSVIDISRVIGEQTERLMNRTGTIPMSEPDLHQLFAEAVVAGLPGTAPGSELITGLAPIGMAQAETAFWAANPKFGLLVRDQTTSSTVSTLDENGRSIAQVPVWIQLQDATSPQEVSTLIQGK
;
A
#
# COMPACT_ATOMS: atom_id res chain seq x y z
N MET A 1 -21.85 33.55 2.50
CA MET A 1 -23.03 32.63 2.51
C MET A 1 -22.58 31.27 2.02
N VAL A 2 -23.04 30.16 2.60
CA VAL A 2 -22.60 28.81 2.17
C VAL A 2 -23.12 28.50 0.75
N ARG A 3 -22.30 27.81 -0.04
CA ARG A 3 -22.62 27.24 -1.35
C ARG A 3 -22.19 25.77 -1.38
N VAL A 4 -22.90 24.94 -2.13
CA VAL A 4 -22.46 23.59 -2.50
C VAL A 4 -21.90 23.66 -3.91
N GLN A 5 -20.70 23.10 -4.09
CA GLN A 5 -19.97 23.00 -5.35
C GLN A 5 -19.43 21.57 -5.49
N PRO A 6 -19.28 21.02 -6.71
CA PRO A 6 -18.59 19.75 -6.89
C PRO A 6 -17.12 19.86 -6.47
N GLN A 7 -16.64 18.94 -5.63
CA GLN A 7 -15.20 18.79 -5.34
C GLN A 7 -14.61 17.94 -6.47
N ALA A 8 -13.79 18.53 -7.36
CA ALA A 8 -13.31 17.85 -8.57
C ALA A 8 -12.50 16.58 -8.27
N GLU A 9 -11.46 16.69 -7.45
CA GLU A 9 -10.51 15.63 -7.10
C GLU A 9 -11.17 14.38 -6.48
N GLN A 10 -12.14 14.56 -5.58
CA GLN A 10 -12.92 13.46 -4.98
C GLN A 10 -13.87 12.83 -6.01
N ASN A 11 -14.48 13.66 -6.86
CA ASN A 11 -15.29 13.14 -7.96
C ASN A 11 -14.42 12.42 -9.00
N ASP A 12 -13.17 12.82 -9.24
CA ASP A 12 -12.27 12.16 -10.18
C ASP A 12 -11.80 10.80 -9.63
N ARG A 13 -11.47 10.70 -8.33
CA ARG A 13 -11.21 9.41 -7.66
C ARG A 13 -12.43 8.49 -7.62
N TYR A 14 -13.63 9.04 -7.47
CA TYR A 14 -14.88 8.28 -7.59
C TYR A 14 -15.10 7.79 -9.03
N ASN A 15 -14.91 8.66 -10.02
CA ASN A 15 -15.14 8.33 -11.43
C ASN A 15 -14.06 7.40 -12.01
N SER A 16 -12.85 7.32 -11.46
CA SER A 16 -11.80 6.44 -11.97
C SER A 16 -12.16 4.95 -11.84
N PHE A 17 -13.06 4.59 -10.92
CA PHE A 17 -13.64 3.25 -10.81
C PHE A 17 -14.58 2.90 -12.00
N HIS A 18 -15.15 3.91 -12.66
CA HIS A 18 -16.13 3.74 -13.75
C HIS A 18 -15.60 4.11 -15.15
N ARG A 19 -14.48 4.84 -15.24
CA ARG A 19 -13.83 5.21 -16.52
C ARG A 19 -12.34 5.52 -16.30
N PRO A 20 -11.43 5.13 -17.20
CA PRO A 20 -10.00 5.40 -17.03
C PRO A 20 -9.69 6.90 -17.11
N ILE A 21 -9.10 7.44 -16.04
CA ILE A 21 -8.51 8.79 -15.96
C ILE A 21 -7.15 8.64 -15.27
N MET A 22 -6.09 9.20 -15.85
CA MET A 22 -4.70 8.98 -15.43
C MET A 22 -4.20 10.11 -14.51
N ARG A 23 -3.75 9.78 -13.29
CA ARG A 23 -2.86 10.63 -12.47
C ARG A 23 -2.16 9.82 -11.37
N GLU A 24 -0.95 10.22 -10.99
CA GLU A 24 -0.03 9.50 -10.10
C GLU A 24 0.12 10.18 -8.72
N THR A 25 0.51 9.40 -7.69
CA THR A 25 0.81 9.82 -6.30
C THR A 25 1.90 8.91 -5.70
N THR A 26 2.69 9.40 -4.73
CA THR A 26 3.99 8.84 -4.31
C THR A 26 4.06 8.37 -2.84
N LEU A 27 5.07 7.57 -2.49
CA LEU A 27 5.30 6.91 -1.18
C LEU A 27 5.94 7.81 -0.10
N GLY A 28 6.48 8.97 -0.47
CA GLY A 28 7.54 9.67 0.29
C GLY A 28 7.20 10.23 1.69
N THR A 29 6.07 9.86 2.29
CA THR A 29 5.56 10.42 3.55
C THR A 29 5.57 9.49 4.76
N ASN A 30 5.72 8.16 4.57
CA ASN A 30 5.53 7.17 5.64
C ASN A 30 6.80 6.32 5.87
N ASP A 31 7.11 6.00 7.13
CA ASP A 31 8.15 5.01 7.47
C ASP A 31 7.55 3.60 7.37
N LEU A 32 8.09 2.80 6.46
CA LEU A 32 7.51 1.55 6.00
C LEU A 32 8.57 0.45 6.03
N ARG A 33 8.20 -0.70 6.60
CA ARG A 33 9.07 -1.86 6.84
C ARG A 33 8.69 -3.02 5.93
N LEU A 34 9.65 -3.68 5.29
CA LEU A 34 9.42 -4.85 4.45
C LEU A 34 9.83 -6.15 5.16
N GLU A 35 8.82 -6.88 5.62
CA GLU A 35 8.92 -8.21 6.23
C GLU A 35 8.47 -9.29 5.23
N TYR A 36 8.53 -10.57 5.61
CA TYR A 36 7.86 -11.67 4.92
C TYR A 36 7.23 -12.60 5.96
N ASP A 37 5.99 -13.01 5.71
CA ASP A 37 5.19 -13.90 6.56
C ASP A 37 4.88 -15.19 5.79
N GLY A 38 5.32 -16.34 6.32
CA GLY A 38 4.90 -17.69 5.90
C GLY A 38 5.15 -18.12 4.45
N GLY A 39 5.62 -17.23 3.56
CA GLY A 39 5.83 -17.49 2.13
C GLY A 39 5.73 -16.28 1.21
N ALA A 40 5.34 -15.09 1.69
CA ALA A 40 5.21 -13.86 0.88
C ALA A 40 5.72 -12.62 1.65
N TYR A 41 6.18 -11.60 0.92
CA TYR A 41 6.54 -10.32 1.54
C TYR A 41 5.32 -9.48 1.90
N VAL A 42 5.46 -8.67 2.95
CA VAL A 42 4.41 -7.82 3.52
C VAL A 42 5.05 -6.50 3.94
N LEU A 43 4.45 -5.38 3.53
CA LEU A 43 4.83 -4.07 4.05
C LEU A 43 4.04 -3.77 5.34
N ARG A 44 4.70 -3.23 6.36
CA ARG A 44 4.04 -2.64 7.56
C ARG A 44 4.41 -1.17 7.70
N GLU A 45 3.56 -0.42 8.38
CA GLU A 45 3.92 0.92 8.85
C GLU A 45 4.70 0.82 10.17
N LYS A 46 5.71 1.69 10.34
CA LYS A 46 6.64 1.61 11.47
C LYS A 46 6.16 2.52 12.61
N HIS A 47 5.92 1.90 13.76
CA HIS A 47 5.53 2.55 15.01
C HIS A 47 6.36 1.95 16.15
N ASP A 48 7.05 2.78 16.94
CA ASP A 48 7.81 2.33 18.12
C ASP A 48 6.87 1.92 19.28
N ALA A 49 7.14 0.91 20.10
CA ALA A 49 8.16 -0.16 20.11
C ALA A 49 7.75 -1.20 21.19
N PRO A 50 8.47 -2.32 21.46
CA PRO A 50 9.69 -2.87 20.84
C PRO A 50 9.56 -4.38 20.49
N GLU A 51 10.72 -5.07 20.39
CA GLU A 51 10.94 -6.53 20.35
C GLU A 51 10.65 -7.29 19.03
N PRO A 52 11.35 -8.42 18.75
CA PRO A 52 11.68 -8.78 17.37
C PRO A 52 11.18 -10.17 16.93
N HIS A 53 10.15 -10.18 16.10
CA HIS A 53 9.96 -11.26 15.13
C HIS A 53 10.55 -10.84 13.77
N LYS A 54 11.26 -11.76 13.12
CA LYS A 54 12.22 -11.46 12.05
C LYS A 54 11.98 -12.34 10.84
N ASP A 55 11.88 -11.72 9.67
CA ASP A 55 12.58 -12.11 8.44
C ASP A 55 12.66 -10.86 7.47
N TYR A 56 13.21 -10.76 6.23
CA TYR A 56 13.89 -11.69 5.28
C TYR A 56 15.36 -11.25 4.90
N ARG A 57 15.83 -11.34 3.63
CA ARG A 57 17.24 -11.67 3.27
C ARG A 57 18.37 -10.68 3.62
N THR A 58 19.49 -11.23 4.13
CA THR A 58 20.71 -10.57 4.62
C THR A 58 22.00 -11.29 4.20
N VAL A 59 23.13 -10.58 4.10
CA VAL A 59 24.45 -11.15 3.81
C VAL A 59 25.28 -11.22 5.11
N GLN A 60 26.20 -12.20 5.25
CA GLN A 60 27.04 -12.35 6.44
C GLN A 60 28.40 -11.59 6.33
N PRO A 61 28.63 -10.47 7.05
CA PRO A 61 29.87 -9.72 7.03
C PRO A 61 30.62 -9.91 8.36
N ASN A 62 31.44 -10.97 8.43
CA ASN A 62 32.26 -11.30 9.62
C ASN A 62 31.42 -11.51 10.90
N ASP A 63 30.74 -12.65 10.97
CA ASP A 63 30.13 -13.23 12.18
C ASP A 63 28.77 -12.65 12.66
N GLY A 64 28.10 -11.83 11.85
CA GLY A 64 26.67 -11.49 12.01
C GLY A 64 25.95 -11.47 10.66
N TYR A 65 24.63 -11.29 10.63
CA TYR A 65 23.85 -11.13 9.39
C TYR A 65 23.24 -9.73 9.31
N TYR A 66 23.37 -9.05 8.15
CA TYR A 66 22.88 -7.68 7.95
C TYR A 66 22.26 -7.47 6.56
N PHE A 67 21.26 -6.58 6.48
CA PHE A 67 20.75 -6.06 5.22
C PHE A 67 21.81 -5.14 4.59
N LEU A 68 22.09 -5.34 3.29
CA LEU A 68 22.94 -4.44 2.52
C LEU A 68 22.04 -3.45 1.77
N CYS A 69 22.20 -2.16 2.08
CA CYS A 69 21.31 -1.12 1.61
C CYS A 69 22.10 0.03 0.96
N LEU A 70 21.45 0.72 0.02
CA LEU A 70 21.95 1.93 -0.64
C LEU A 70 20.85 2.98 -0.51
N GLY A 71 21.19 4.16 0.01
CA GLY A 71 20.22 5.24 0.26
C GLY A 71 20.88 6.62 0.23
N ILE A 72 20.14 7.64 0.64
CA ILE A 72 20.57 9.04 0.63
C ILE A 72 20.44 9.60 2.06
N CYS A 73 21.48 10.25 2.56
CA CYS A 73 21.44 10.90 3.87
C CYS A 73 20.53 12.14 3.85
N GLN A 74 19.51 12.15 4.73
CA GLN A 74 18.66 13.32 4.93
C GLN A 74 19.51 14.50 5.43
N GLY A 75 19.45 15.63 4.72
CA GLY A 75 20.19 16.85 5.04
C GLY A 75 21.46 17.07 4.22
N THR A 76 22.30 16.04 4.00
CA THR A 76 23.52 16.18 3.16
C THR A 76 23.30 15.82 1.70
N CYS A 77 22.27 15.03 1.38
CA CYS A 77 21.98 14.51 0.04
C CYS A 77 23.11 13.65 -0.57
N GLU A 78 24.00 13.11 0.27
CA GLU A 78 25.05 12.17 -0.12
C GLU A 78 24.47 10.75 -0.25
N LYS A 79 24.84 10.03 -1.31
CA LYS A 79 24.54 8.60 -1.44
C LYS A 79 25.46 7.78 -0.53
N VAL A 80 24.87 6.86 0.21
CA VAL A 80 25.58 6.00 1.18
C VAL A 80 25.24 4.53 0.98
N LEU A 81 26.28 3.69 1.00
CA LEU A 81 26.19 2.24 1.11
C LEU A 81 26.32 1.87 2.59
N TYR A 82 25.37 1.10 3.13
CA TYR A 82 25.32 0.80 4.56
C TYR A 82 24.87 -0.62 4.87
N LEU A 83 25.20 -1.07 6.08
CA LEU A 83 24.61 -2.25 6.69
C LEU A 83 23.53 -1.86 7.69
N SER A 84 22.40 -2.55 7.63
CA SER A 84 21.27 -2.34 8.54
C SER A 84 20.81 -3.66 9.18
N THR A 85 20.21 -3.56 10.37
CA THR A 85 19.47 -4.67 11.00
C THR A 85 17.97 -4.62 10.70
N ASP A 86 17.51 -3.59 9.99
CA ASP A 86 16.11 -3.28 9.68
C ASP A 86 15.95 -2.89 8.20
N ASN A 87 14.99 -3.51 7.51
CA ASN A 87 14.73 -3.28 6.08
C ASN A 87 13.52 -2.36 5.93
N SER A 88 13.75 -1.06 6.15
CA SER A 88 12.72 -0.01 6.18
C SER A 88 13.06 1.14 5.24
N SER A 89 12.06 1.92 4.83
CA SER A 89 12.23 3.12 4.00
C SER A 89 13.05 4.20 4.73
N ILE A 90 12.97 4.26 6.06
CA ILE A 90 13.78 5.13 6.90
C ILE A 90 14.52 4.30 7.96
N VAL A 91 15.83 4.54 8.09
CA VAL A 91 16.72 3.82 9.03
C VAL A 91 17.68 4.81 9.70
N THR A 92 17.76 4.76 11.03
CA THR A 92 18.75 5.48 11.84
C THR A 92 19.95 4.57 12.12
N LEU A 93 21.17 5.05 11.85
CA LEU A 93 22.39 4.24 11.90
C LEU A 93 23.56 4.96 12.58
N LEU A 94 24.56 4.19 13.00
CA LEU A 94 25.86 4.72 13.42
C LEU A 94 26.74 5.01 12.20
N GLN A 95 27.55 6.07 12.27
CA GLN A 95 28.45 6.47 11.18
C GLN A 95 29.44 5.36 10.75
N SER A 96 29.79 4.43 11.65
CA SER A 96 30.65 3.27 11.37
C SER A 96 29.98 2.15 10.57
N MET A 97 28.66 2.21 10.35
CA MET A 97 27.88 1.24 9.55
C MET A 97 27.61 1.71 8.11
N LEU A 98 28.14 2.87 7.70
CA LEU A 98 27.93 3.44 6.37
C LEU A 98 29.25 3.92 5.74
N VAL A 99 29.26 4.03 4.41
CA VAL A 99 30.30 4.69 3.62
C VAL A 99 29.64 5.51 2.52
N THR A 100 30.20 6.69 2.21
CA THR A 100 29.76 7.50 1.07
C THR A 100 30.15 6.84 -0.26
N VAL A 101 29.32 7.02 -1.28
CA VAL A 101 29.51 6.47 -2.64
C VAL A 101 29.19 7.56 -3.65
N ASP A 102 29.87 7.58 -4.80
CA ASP A 102 29.65 8.59 -5.83
C ASP A 102 28.19 8.63 -6.31
N ASN A 103 27.61 9.83 -6.39
CA ASN A 103 26.27 10.07 -6.92
C ASN A 103 26.24 9.85 -8.45
N ASN A 104 26.17 8.60 -8.90
CA ASN A 104 26.14 8.23 -10.31
C ASN A 104 25.01 7.21 -10.59
N ASP A 105 23.78 7.73 -10.64
CA ASP A 105 22.52 6.96 -10.51
C ASP A 105 22.26 5.92 -11.61
N LEU A 106 22.98 5.99 -12.74
CA LEU A 106 22.82 5.09 -13.88
C LEU A 106 23.19 3.62 -13.60
N ILE A 107 23.86 3.31 -12.48
CA ILE A 107 24.52 2.01 -12.26
C ILE A 107 24.20 1.36 -10.89
N ASP A 108 23.30 1.93 -10.09
CA ASP A 108 22.97 1.47 -8.72
C ASP A 108 22.68 -0.04 -8.59
N ALA A 109 21.97 -0.63 -9.55
CA ALA A 109 21.66 -2.06 -9.57
C ALA A 109 22.91 -2.92 -9.76
N GLN A 110 23.81 -2.53 -10.68
CA GLN A 110 25.05 -3.28 -10.94
C GLN A 110 26.05 -3.09 -9.80
N PHE A 111 26.16 -1.87 -9.24
CA PHE A 111 26.98 -1.60 -8.06
C PHE A 111 26.56 -2.48 -6.88
N LYS A 112 25.28 -2.48 -6.50
CA LYS A 112 24.73 -3.39 -5.47
C LYS A 112 25.00 -4.86 -5.80
N SER A 113 24.86 -5.26 -7.07
CA SER A 113 25.16 -6.62 -7.53
C SER A 113 26.61 -7.02 -7.26
N PHE A 114 27.58 -6.16 -7.56
CA PHE A 114 29.00 -6.45 -7.31
C PHE A 114 29.35 -6.45 -5.83
N VAL A 115 28.73 -5.61 -4.99
CA VAL A 115 28.93 -5.65 -3.54
C VAL A 115 28.43 -6.98 -2.97
N VAL A 116 27.20 -7.40 -3.28
CA VAL A 116 26.63 -8.69 -2.85
C VAL A 116 27.47 -9.86 -3.33
N ALA A 117 27.78 -9.91 -4.63
CA ALA A 117 28.55 -11.00 -5.21
C ALA A 117 30.00 -11.08 -4.68
N ASN A 118 30.62 -9.93 -4.34
CA ASN A 118 31.94 -9.89 -3.71
C ASN A 118 31.90 -10.40 -2.25
N LEU A 119 30.91 -10.00 -1.46
CA LEU A 119 30.74 -10.48 -0.08
C LEU A 119 30.51 -12.01 -0.06
N VAL A 120 29.57 -12.51 -0.88
CA VAL A 120 29.30 -13.96 -1.00
C VAL A 120 30.52 -14.71 -1.51
N ARG A 121 31.25 -14.18 -2.50
CA ARG A 121 32.53 -14.73 -2.97
C ARG A 121 33.58 -14.82 -1.87
N GLN A 122 33.78 -13.76 -1.09
CA GLN A 122 34.76 -13.74 0.00
C GLN A 122 34.43 -14.79 1.07
N HIS A 123 33.15 -14.96 1.40
CA HIS A 123 32.70 -15.98 2.34
C HIS A 123 32.92 -17.40 1.78
N ILE A 124 32.51 -17.68 0.53
CA ILE A 124 32.78 -18.96 -0.15
C ILE A 124 34.29 -19.28 -0.18
N LEU A 125 35.15 -18.28 -0.44
CA LEU A 125 36.60 -18.46 -0.49
C LEU A 125 37.27 -18.66 0.88
N ARG A 126 36.59 -18.36 2.00
CA ARG A 126 37.02 -18.76 3.35
C ARG A 126 36.66 -20.20 3.67
N LEU A 127 35.54 -20.69 3.13
CA LEU A 127 35.03 -22.06 3.35
C LEU A 127 35.65 -23.10 2.40
N ARG A 128 36.48 -22.68 1.42
CA ARG A 128 37.04 -23.60 0.43
C ARG A 128 38.01 -24.63 1.05
N PRO A 129 37.94 -25.91 0.64
CA PRO A 129 38.97 -26.90 0.96
C PRO A 129 40.36 -26.53 0.40
N ALA A 130 41.40 -27.16 0.94
CA ALA A 130 42.78 -26.92 0.50
C ALA A 130 43.05 -27.41 -0.94
N ALA A 131 42.41 -28.50 -1.37
CA ALA A 131 42.56 -29.10 -2.70
C ALA A 131 41.24 -29.75 -3.18
N GLY A 132 41.16 -30.05 -4.49
CA GLY A 132 40.00 -30.69 -5.12
C GLY A 132 39.04 -29.71 -5.79
N THR A 133 37.89 -30.22 -6.23
CA THR A 133 36.86 -29.44 -6.93
C THR A 133 35.80 -28.86 -5.98
N LEU A 134 35.54 -27.57 -6.13
CA LEU A 134 34.38 -26.88 -5.57
C LEU A 134 33.21 -26.95 -6.58
N LEU A 135 32.11 -27.59 -6.19
CA LEU A 135 30.90 -27.66 -7.00
C LEU A 135 29.83 -26.71 -6.46
N ILE A 136 29.28 -25.87 -7.34
CA ILE A 136 28.22 -24.92 -6.98
C ILE A 136 27.00 -25.15 -7.88
N HIS A 137 25.82 -25.27 -7.28
CA HIS A 137 24.55 -25.49 -7.96
C HIS A 137 23.70 -24.21 -7.97
N GLU A 138 23.16 -23.85 -9.14
CA GLU A 138 22.35 -22.63 -9.38
C GLU A 138 22.98 -21.31 -8.87
N PRO A 139 24.26 -20.99 -9.16
CA PRO A 139 24.81 -19.66 -8.90
C PRO A 139 24.21 -18.60 -9.82
N ASP A 140 24.04 -17.38 -9.33
CA ASP A 140 23.82 -16.22 -10.21
C ASP A 140 25.07 -15.97 -11.09
N PRO A 141 24.93 -15.61 -12.39
CA PRO A 141 26.08 -15.67 -13.30
C PRO A 141 27.19 -14.65 -12.99
N GLY A 142 26.84 -13.46 -12.47
CA GLY A 142 27.81 -12.50 -11.96
C GLY A 142 28.68 -13.07 -10.82
N LEU A 143 28.10 -13.84 -9.89
CA LEU A 143 28.85 -14.54 -8.83
C LEU A 143 29.75 -15.64 -9.41
N ALA A 144 29.24 -16.44 -10.35
CA ALA A 144 30.04 -17.46 -11.03
C ALA A 144 31.22 -16.85 -11.81
N SER A 145 31.01 -15.71 -12.46
CA SER A 145 32.04 -14.93 -13.15
C SER A 145 33.15 -14.47 -12.19
N LEU A 146 32.78 -13.85 -11.06
CA LEU A 146 33.76 -13.42 -10.05
C LEU A 146 34.52 -14.58 -9.41
N LEU A 147 33.88 -15.73 -9.18
CA LEU A 147 34.55 -16.95 -8.69
C LEU A 147 35.52 -17.53 -9.74
N SER A 148 35.16 -17.46 -11.03
CA SER A 148 35.97 -17.90 -12.17
C SER A 148 37.19 -17.03 -12.50
N GLY A 149 37.44 -15.96 -11.73
CA GLY A 149 38.65 -15.14 -11.84
C GLY A 149 39.93 -15.89 -11.48
N ARG A 150 41.04 -15.14 -11.28
CA ARG A 150 42.33 -15.68 -10.81
C ARG A 150 42.29 -16.08 -9.32
N THR A 151 41.40 -17.01 -8.97
CA THR A 151 41.10 -17.45 -7.60
C THR A 151 41.31 -18.95 -7.36
N ALA A 152 41.46 -19.76 -8.42
CA ALA A 152 41.96 -21.12 -8.31
C ALA A 152 43.42 -21.09 -7.83
N GLY A 153 43.69 -21.69 -6.67
CA GLY A 153 45.05 -22.04 -6.26
C GLY A 153 45.55 -23.26 -7.04
N GLU A 154 46.84 -23.54 -6.96
CA GLU A 154 47.42 -24.76 -7.55
C GLU A 154 46.70 -26.01 -6.98
N GLY A 155 46.16 -26.85 -7.86
CA GLY A 155 45.38 -28.04 -7.45
C GLY A 155 43.91 -27.79 -7.07
N GLN A 156 43.35 -26.60 -7.33
CA GLN A 156 41.92 -26.30 -7.10
C GLN A 156 41.15 -26.12 -8.41
N SER A 157 39.90 -26.59 -8.43
CA SER A 157 38.97 -26.52 -9.57
C SER A 157 37.61 -25.98 -9.12
N ILE A 158 36.89 -25.26 -9.99
CA ILE A 158 35.54 -24.75 -9.72
C ILE A 158 34.62 -25.15 -10.89
N VAL A 159 33.51 -25.81 -10.57
CA VAL A 159 32.52 -26.31 -11.54
C VAL A 159 31.12 -25.86 -11.13
N PHE A 160 30.40 -25.27 -12.08
CA PHE A 160 29.02 -24.81 -11.88
C PHE A 160 28.04 -25.83 -12.46
N THR A 161 26.88 -26.00 -11.83
CA THR A 161 25.81 -26.88 -12.32
C THR A 161 24.48 -26.13 -12.34
N THR A 162 23.64 -26.36 -13.35
CA THR A 162 22.39 -25.59 -13.53
C THR A 162 21.27 -26.41 -14.17
N CYS A 163 20.03 -26.13 -13.78
CA CYS A 163 18.83 -26.61 -14.47
C CYS A 163 18.29 -25.60 -15.50
N LYS A 164 18.85 -24.39 -15.58
CA LYS A 164 18.39 -23.31 -16.47
C LYS A 164 19.07 -23.38 -17.86
N PRO A 165 18.33 -23.60 -18.97
CA PRO A 165 18.92 -23.77 -20.30
C PRO A 165 19.66 -22.52 -20.83
N SER A 166 19.29 -21.33 -20.37
CA SER A 166 19.98 -20.06 -20.65
C SER A 166 21.44 -20.09 -20.19
N ASN A 167 21.69 -20.68 -19.02
CA ASN A 167 23.00 -20.71 -18.37
C ASN A 167 23.92 -21.83 -18.94
N ALA A 168 23.35 -22.82 -19.64
CA ALA A 168 24.03 -23.99 -20.17
C ALA A 168 25.18 -23.71 -21.16
N LYS A 169 25.22 -22.51 -21.76
CA LYS A 169 26.24 -22.12 -22.75
C LYS A 169 27.52 -21.53 -22.13
N ARG A 170 27.56 -21.32 -20.81
CA ARG A 170 28.69 -20.66 -20.14
C ARG A 170 29.85 -21.62 -19.86
N ARG A 171 31.07 -21.08 -19.89
CA ARG A 171 32.31 -21.84 -19.64
C ARG A 171 32.33 -22.37 -18.19
N ASN A 172 32.67 -23.65 -18.03
CA ASN A 172 32.66 -24.40 -16.76
C ASN A 172 31.27 -24.64 -16.13
N TRP A 173 30.18 -24.46 -16.89
CA TRP A 173 28.83 -24.83 -16.46
C TRP A 173 28.40 -26.18 -17.04
N ILE A 174 27.77 -27.01 -16.20
CA ILE A 174 27.19 -28.30 -16.57
C ILE A 174 25.67 -28.19 -16.46
N TYR A 175 24.98 -28.27 -17.59
CA TYR A 175 23.53 -28.33 -17.62
C TYR A 175 23.02 -29.71 -17.22
N VAL A 176 22.18 -29.76 -16.19
CA VAL A 176 21.53 -30.97 -15.69
C VAL A 176 20.05 -30.63 -15.50
N HIS A 177 19.19 -31.16 -16.38
CA HIS A 177 17.74 -31.02 -16.24
C HIS A 177 17.24 -31.74 -14.97
N GLU A 178 16.24 -31.21 -14.27
CA GLU A 178 15.80 -31.73 -12.97
C GLU A 178 15.46 -33.22 -12.98
N ARG A 179 14.86 -33.71 -14.07
CA ARG A 179 14.44 -35.11 -14.25
C ARG A 179 15.56 -36.04 -14.72
N THR A 180 16.81 -35.58 -14.79
CA THR A 180 17.96 -36.39 -15.24
C THR A 180 18.17 -37.60 -14.32
N PRO A 181 18.33 -38.84 -14.84
CA PRO A 181 18.56 -40.03 -14.02
C PRO A 181 19.88 -39.97 -13.24
N ALA A 182 19.90 -40.55 -12.04
CA ALA A 182 21.06 -40.46 -11.12
C ALA A 182 22.38 -40.96 -11.75
N ARG A 183 22.36 -42.06 -12.52
CA ARG A 183 23.53 -42.58 -13.25
C ARG A 183 24.11 -41.58 -14.26
N THR A 184 23.26 -40.76 -14.88
CA THR A 184 23.69 -39.75 -15.84
C THR A 184 24.28 -38.53 -15.13
N ILE A 185 23.72 -38.14 -13.97
CA ILE A 185 24.29 -37.09 -13.12
C ILE A 185 25.68 -37.52 -12.60
N ASP A 186 25.81 -38.76 -12.12
CA ASP A 186 27.08 -39.33 -11.64
C ASP A 186 28.19 -39.32 -12.70
N ALA A 187 27.85 -39.60 -13.96
CA ALA A 187 28.79 -39.58 -15.08
C ALA A 187 29.19 -38.17 -15.54
N LEU A 188 28.39 -37.13 -15.24
CA LEU A 188 28.66 -35.74 -15.61
C LEU A 188 29.47 -34.97 -14.55
N ILE A 189 29.40 -35.38 -13.28
CA ILE A 189 29.96 -34.63 -12.16
C ILE A 189 31.36 -35.13 -11.78
N PRO A 190 32.36 -34.25 -11.56
CA PRO A 190 33.71 -34.65 -11.15
C PRO A 190 33.72 -35.56 -9.91
N ARG A 191 34.75 -36.40 -9.78
CA ARG A 191 34.85 -37.38 -8.66
C ARG A 191 35.55 -36.80 -7.43
N ASP A 192 36.42 -35.82 -7.64
CA ASP A 192 37.24 -35.09 -6.68
C ASP A 192 36.51 -33.90 -6.01
N VAL A 193 35.17 -33.92 -5.97
CA VAL A 193 34.38 -32.84 -5.37
C VAL A 193 34.57 -32.84 -3.86
N ALA A 194 35.17 -31.77 -3.33
CA ALA A 194 35.53 -31.63 -1.92
C ALA A 194 34.49 -30.82 -1.12
N LEU A 195 33.80 -29.86 -1.76
CA LEU A 195 32.75 -29.04 -1.18
C LEU A 195 31.61 -28.85 -2.19
N ILE A 196 30.36 -28.99 -1.72
CA ILE A 196 29.15 -28.73 -2.52
C ILE A 196 28.37 -27.58 -1.90
N ILE A 197 28.04 -26.58 -2.72
CA ILE A 197 27.22 -25.43 -2.36
C ILE A 197 25.94 -25.42 -3.20
N ASP A 198 24.79 -25.47 -2.55
CA ASP A 198 23.47 -25.46 -3.18
C ASP A 198 22.82 -24.09 -3.04
N LEU A 199 22.89 -23.27 -4.09
CA LEU A 199 22.34 -21.91 -4.13
C LEU A 199 20.91 -21.85 -4.69
N SER A 200 20.29 -23.01 -4.97
CA SER A 200 18.94 -23.06 -5.53
C SER A 200 17.90 -22.41 -4.60
N SER A 201 17.04 -21.56 -5.16
CA SER A 201 15.93 -20.91 -4.44
C SER A 201 14.90 -21.91 -3.90
N THR A 202 14.89 -23.14 -4.43
CA THR A 202 14.06 -24.28 -4.01
C THR A 202 14.75 -25.22 -3.01
N ALA A 203 15.81 -24.78 -2.30
CA ALA A 203 16.62 -25.57 -1.36
C ALA A 203 15.84 -26.34 -0.26
N ALA A 204 14.59 -25.96 0.04
CA ALA A 204 13.71 -26.70 0.96
C ALA A 204 13.16 -28.03 0.38
N SER A 205 13.26 -28.25 -0.94
CA SER A 205 12.79 -29.48 -1.57
C SER A 205 13.71 -30.67 -1.28
N LYS A 206 13.20 -31.65 -0.52
CA LYS A 206 13.85 -32.95 -0.26
C LYS A 206 14.18 -33.74 -1.54
N TYR A 207 13.60 -33.36 -2.68
CA TYR A 207 13.79 -33.97 -4.00
C TYR A 207 14.55 -33.07 -4.98
N GLY A 208 14.96 -31.87 -4.56
CA GLY A 208 15.65 -30.87 -5.38
C GLY A 208 16.98 -31.36 -5.95
N LEU A 209 17.35 -30.83 -7.11
CA LEU A 209 18.48 -31.32 -7.89
C LEU A 209 19.82 -31.20 -7.15
N GLY A 210 20.11 -30.08 -6.47
CA GLY A 210 21.32 -29.92 -5.65
C GLY A 210 21.45 -30.93 -4.51
N THR A 211 20.33 -31.32 -3.88
CA THR A 211 20.30 -32.41 -2.89
C THR A 211 20.55 -33.78 -3.54
N ARG A 212 20.04 -34.03 -4.75
CA ARG A 212 20.35 -35.26 -5.51
C ARG A 212 21.82 -35.30 -5.92
N ILE A 213 22.41 -34.18 -6.35
CA ILE A 213 23.84 -34.04 -6.65
C ILE A 213 24.68 -34.36 -5.41
N ALA A 214 24.36 -33.77 -4.25
CA ALA A 214 25.05 -34.04 -2.99
C ALA A 214 25.00 -35.52 -2.60
N SER A 215 23.85 -36.20 -2.80
CA SER A 215 23.70 -37.62 -2.49
C SER A 215 24.61 -38.55 -3.32
N LEU A 216 25.10 -38.11 -4.48
CA LEU A 216 26.02 -38.85 -5.34
C LEU A 216 27.50 -38.60 -5.00
N ARG A 217 27.81 -37.64 -4.13
CA ARG A 217 29.17 -37.33 -3.68
C ARG A 217 29.26 -37.28 -2.14
N PRO A 218 28.95 -38.38 -1.42
CA PRO A 218 29.00 -38.42 0.04
C PRO A 218 30.43 -38.28 0.62
N GLN A 219 31.46 -38.29 -0.23
CA GLN A 219 32.86 -38.01 0.14
C GLN A 219 33.20 -36.51 0.14
N ALA A 220 32.33 -35.64 -0.40
CA ALA A 220 32.45 -34.20 -0.24
C ALA A 220 32.19 -33.86 1.24
N GLY A 221 33.25 -33.53 1.99
CA GLY A 221 33.23 -33.48 3.46
C GLY A 221 32.29 -32.44 4.07
N GLN A 222 31.71 -31.56 3.26
CA GLN A 222 30.76 -30.54 3.68
C GLN A 222 29.74 -30.25 2.57
N LYS A 223 28.46 -30.13 2.95
CA LYS A 223 27.39 -29.55 2.11
C LYS A 223 26.95 -28.23 2.74
N LEU A 224 26.90 -27.18 1.94
CA LEU A 224 26.32 -25.88 2.31
C LEU A 224 25.05 -25.65 1.51
N GLY A 225 23.98 -25.20 2.16
CA GLY A 225 22.79 -24.67 1.50
C GLY A 225 22.82 -23.15 1.43
N PHE A 226 21.94 -22.57 0.62
CA PHE A 226 21.79 -21.12 0.47
C PHE A 226 21.66 -20.38 1.82
N SER A 227 20.91 -20.95 2.77
CA SER A 227 20.71 -20.43 4.13
C SER A 227 21.97 -20.41 5.01
N ASN A 228 23.08 -21.02 4.59
CA ASN A 228 24.37 -20.89 5.26
C ASN A 228 25.17 -19.65 4.82
N LEU A 229 24.75 -18.96 3.76
CA LEU A 229 25.47 -17.83 3.14
C LEU A 229 24.65 -16.54 3.17
N VAL A 230 23.31 -16.68 3.06
CA VAL A 230 22.32 -15.60 3.06
C VAL A 230 21.16 -16.05 3.95
N HIS A 231 20.98 -15.45 5.11
CA HIS A 231 19.85 -15.76 5.99
C HIS A 231 18.68 -14.84 5.68
N SER A 232 17.48 -15.29 6.00
CA SER A 232 16.30 -14.44 6.14
C SER A 232 16.31 -13.52 7.37
N THR A 233 17.34 -13.42 8.22
CA THR A 233 17.27 -12.55 9.41
C THR A 233 18.51 -11.72 9.58
N ALA A 234 18.37 -10.50 10.11
CA ALA A 234 19.50 -9.77 10.67
C ALA A 234 19.83 -10.31 12.08
N SER A 235 21.11 -10.55 12.35
CA SER A 235 21.61 -10.98 13.65
C SER A 235 22.73 -10.06 14.15
N LEU A 236 22.41 -9.31 15.21
CA LEU A 236 23.40 -8.56 15.99
C LEU A 236 24.31 -9.53 16.75
N MET A 237 25.60 -9.34 16.57
CA MET A 237 26.68 -9.99 17.32
C MET A 237 27.65 -8.91 17.84
N SER A 238 28.64 -9.29 18.64
CA SER A 238 29.25 -8.40 19.65
C SER A 238 29.82 -7.07 19.13
N THR A 239 29.80 -6.05 19.99
CA THR A 239 30.27 -4.68 19.73
C THR A 239 31.73 -4.57 19.26
N LEU A 240 32.57 -5.57 19.53
CA LEU A 240 33.98 -5.64 19.11
C LEU A 240 34.18 -5.72 17.59
N VAL A 241 33.13 -5.97 16.80
CA VAL A 241 33.22 -6.09 15.33
C VAL A 241 32.98 -4.75 14.60
N LEU A 242 32.39 -3.75 15.28
CA LEU A 242 31.89 -2.52 14.65
C LEU A 242 32.97 -1.71 13.90
N GLU A 243 34.19 -1.64 14.43
CA GLU A 243 35.30 -0.91 13.80
C GLU A 243 35.75 -1.54 12.45
N ASN A 244 35.45 -2.83 12.23
CA ASN A 244 35.79 -3.54 10.99
C ASN A 244 34.71 -3.41 9.90
N ILE A 245 33.53 -2.84 10.20
CA ILE A 245 32.43 -2.72 9.22
C ILE A 245 32.71 -1.62 8.20
N GLY A 246 33.16 -0.43 8.61
CA GLY A 246 33.58 0.64 7.69
C GLY A 246 34.66 0.18 6.71
N LEU A 247 35.75 -0.43 7.23
CA LEU A 247 36.85 -1.00 6.44
C LEU A 247 36.44 -2.22 5.58
N LEU A 248 35.27 -2.81 5.82
CA LEU A 248 34.67 -3.78 4.90
C LEU A 248 33.90 -3.05 3.79
N LEU A 249 33.03 -2.09 4.16
CA LEU A 249 32.20 -1.30 3.25
C LEU A 249 33.02 -0.51 2.23
N GLU A 250 34.04 0.23 2.66
CA GLU A 250 35.00 0.94 1.78
C GLU A 250 35.60 -0.01 0.73
N ARG A 251 36.09 -1.16 1.17
CA ARG A 251 36.77 -2.16 0.34
C ARG A 251 35.84 -2.86 -0.64
N VAL A 252 34.59 -3.13 -0.26
CA VAL A 252 33.61 -3.71 -1.21
C VAL A 252 33.01 -2.65 -2.14
N SER A 253 32.89 -1.40 -1.69
CA SER A 253 32.53 -0.24 -2.52
C SER A 253 33.59 0.01 -3.60
N ALA A 254 34.86 0.17 -3.22
CA ALA A 254 35.98 0.35 -4.14
C ALA A 254 36.13 -0.83 -5.12
N PHE A 255 35.89 -2.06 -4.66
CA PHE A 255 35.81 -3.21 -5.56
C PHE A 255 34.66 -3.05 -6.57
N ALA A 256 33.43 -2.76 -6.12
CA ALA A 256 32.28 -2.62 -7.00
C ALA A 256 32.45 -1.48 -8.01
N GLN A 257 32.92 -0.30 -7.57
CA GLN A 257 33.35 0.82 -8.43
C GLN A 257 34.32 0.35 -9.53
N SER A 258 35.35 -0.43 -9.17
CA SER A 258 36.34 -0.93 -10.14
C SER A 258 35.75 -1.85 -11.21
N GLN A 259 34.62 -2.50 -10.93
CA GLN A 259 33.96 -3.40 -11.88
C GLN A 259 32.99 -2.67 -12.82
N LEU A 260 32.50 -1.46 -12.50
CA LEU A 260 31.43 -0.79 -13.28
C LEU A 260 31.81 -0.48 -14.74
N ASN A 261 33.10 -0.35 -15.03
CA ASN A 261 33.60 -0.10 -16.39
C ASN A 261 33.63 -1.36 -17.28
N GLY A 262 33.26 -2.53 -16.74
CA GLY A 262 33.01 -3.74 -17.51
C GLY A 262 31.61 -4.27 -17.22
N VAL A 263 30.95 -4.83 -18.25
CA VAL A 263 29.70 -5.57 -18.07
C VAL A 263 30.02 -7.07 -18.11
N PRO A 264 30.35 -7.71 -16.97
CA PRO A 264 30.47 -9.16 -16.91
C PRO A 264 29.11 -9.82 -17.13
N ASP A 265 29.15 -11.00 -17.74
CA ASP A 265 27.97 -11.79 -18.11
C ASP A 265 27.07 -12.09 -16.89
N GLY A 266 25.84 -11.58 -16.93
CA GLY A 266 24.84 -11.70 -15.86
C GLY A 266 25.06 -10.78 -14.66
N ALA A 267 25.50 -9.53 -14.91
CA ALA A 267 25.21 -8.38 -14.06
C ALA A 267 24.29 -7.39 -14.81
N PRO A 268 23.35 -6.68 -14.14
CA PRO A 268 23.02 -6.78 -12.73
C PRO A 268 22.33 -8.12 -12.37
N LEU A 269 22.19 -8.37 -11.06
CA LEU A 269 21.26 -9.35 -10.50
C LEU A 269 19.82 -8.89 -10.76
N ASP A 270 18.87 -9.83 -10.76
CA ASP A 270 17.45 -9.55 -10.98
C ASP A 270 16.93 -8.49 -9.97
N THR A 271 16.41 -7.37 -10.49
CA THR A 271 15.85 -6.27 -9.69
C THR A 271 14.33 -6.31 -9.66
N PHE A 272 13.73 -6.18 -8.48
CA PHE A 272 12.28 -6.10 -8.29
C PHE A 272 11.90 -4.88 -7.46
N THR A 273 10.76 -4.28 -7.75
CA THR A 273 10.20 -3.20 -6.93
C THR A 273 9.55 -3.74 -5.64
N VAL A 274 9.41 -2.90 -4.62
CA VAL A 274 8.78 -3.29 -3.33
C VAL A 274 7.34 -3.79 -3.54
N GLY A 275 6.54 -3.13 -4.39
CA GLY A 275 5.19 -3.56 -4.72
C GLY A 275 5.13 -4.93 -5.40
N GLU A 276 6.14 -5.28 -6.21
CA GLU A 276 6.24 -6.62 -6.81
C GLU A 276 6.61 -7.70 -5.79
N ALA A 277 7.52 -7.41 -4.85
CA ALA A 277 7.90 -8.35 -3.80
C ALA A 277 6.68 -8.75 -2.94
N VAL A 278 5.78 -7.80 -2.66
CA VAL A 278 4.55 -8.00 -1.87
C VAL A 278 3.42 -8.70 -2.65
N THR A 279 3.41 -8.61 -3.99
CA THR A 279 2.28 -9.09 -4.82
C THR A 279 2.56 -10.31 -5.70
N LYS A 280 3.83 -10.62 -6.00
CA LYS A 280 4.24 -11.75 -6.86
C LYS A 280 4.76 -12.92 -6.04
N GLN A 281 4.82 -14.10 -6.67
CA GLN A 281 5.61 -15.21 -6.13
C GLN A 281 7.09 -14.84 -6.11
N LEU A 282 7.82 -15.44 -5.16
CA LEU A 282 9.24 -15.18 -4.92
C LEU A 282 10.09 -15.42 -6.19
N PRO A 283 11.13 -14.61 -6.45
CA PRO A 283 11.95 -14.73 -7.64
C PRO A 283 12.76 -16.03 -7.68
N GLU A 284 13.02 -16.54 -8.89
CA GLU A 284 13.87 -17.71 -9.09
C GLU A 284 15.35 -17.46 -8.75
N SER A 285 15.84 -16.21 -8.88
CA SER A 285 17.18 -15.81 -8.43
C SER A 285 17.22 -15.72 -6.91
N SER A 286 18.30 -16.27 -6.35
CA SER A 286 18.47 -16.33 -4.89
C SER A 286 19.03 -15.02 -4.32
N LEU A 287 19.77 -14.24 -5.11
CA LEU A 287 20.42 -12.97 -4.73
C LEU A 287 19.69 -11.71 -5.26
N ALA A 288 18.43 -11.83 -5.67
CA ALA A 288 17.64 -10.73 -6.23
C ALA A 288 17.64 -9.44 -5.36
N LEU A 289 17.68 -8.28 -6.02
CA LEU A 289 17.76 -6.96 -5.41
C LEU A 289 16.38 -6.29 -5.32
N ILE A 290 16.10 -5.63 -4.20
CA ILE A 290 14.86 -4.87 -4.01
C ILE A 290 15.10 -3.37 -4.23
N GLN A 291 14.21 -2.74 -5.01
CA GLN A 291 14.20 -1.31 -5.29
C GLN A 291 13.02 -0.64 -4.57
N TRP A 292 13.35 0.15 -3.55
CA TRP A 292 12.46 1.12 -2.93
C TRP A 292 12.33 2.34 -3.85
N ASP A 293 11.47 2.25 -4.86
CA ASP A 293 11.07 3.40 -5.70
C ASP A 293 10.06 4.27 -4.92
N PRO A 294 10.37 5.54 -4.60
CA PRO A 294 9.45 6.40 -3.84
C PRO A 294 8.20 6.82 -4.62
N ASN A 295 7.99 6.38 -5.86
CA ASN A 295 6.84 6.76 -6.69
C ASN A 295 5.80 5.64 -6.87
N GLN A 296 6.06 4.42 -6.37
CA GLN A 296 5.20 3.26 -6.59
C GLN A 296 4.11 3.11 -5.51
N PRO A 297 2.82 2.88 -5.84
CA PRO A 297 1.82 2.52 -4.82
C PRO A 297 2.07 1.10 -4.27
N VAL A 298 2.04 0.94 -2.94
CA VAL A 298 2.25 -0.36 -2.26
C VAL A 298 1.20 -0.62 -1.19
N SER A 299 0.71 -1.86 -1.11
CA SER A 299 -0.24 -2.31 -0.09
C SER A 299 0.44 -2.53 1.26
N VAL A 300 -0.06 -1.88 2.31
CA VAL A 300 0.43 -2.00 3.69
C VAL A 300 -0.51 -2.89 4.52
N LEU A 301 0.06 -3.77 5.33
CA LEU A 301 -0.65 -4.45 6.41
C LEU A 301 -0.73 -3.49 7.60
N VAL A 302 -1.94 -2.97 7.82
CA VAL A 302 -2.29 -2.16 9.00
C VAL A 302 -2.12 -3.00 10.27
N ASP A 303 -1.79 -2.35 11.41
CA ASP A 303 -1.85 -2.95 12.76
C ASP A 303 -3.08 -3.84 12.97
N ASP A 304 -2.98 -4.78 13.90
CA ASP A 304 -4.15 -5.50 14.40
C ASP A 304 -5.09 -4.52 15.14
N LYS A 305 -6.10 -4.04 14.42
CA LYS A 305 -7.05 -2.98 14.81
C LYS A 305 -8.49 -3.49 14.69
N THR A 306 -9.35 -2.96 15.56
CA THR A 306 -10.79 -3.20 15.54
C THR A 306 -11.56 -2.02 14.97
N TYR A 307 -12.52 -2.29 14.08
CA TYR A 307 -13.42 -1.29 13.52
C TYR A 307 -14.86 -1.57 13.92
N TRP A 308 -15.55 -0.59 14.50
CA TRP A 308 -16.90 -0.75 15.03
C TRP A 308 -17.94 -0.04 14.15
N LEU A 309 -18.74 -0.82 13.42
CA LEU A 309 -19.92 -0.32 12.73
C LEU A 309 -21.10 -0.40 13.72
N ALA A 310 -21.63 0.76 14.12
CA ALA A 310 -22.51 0.89 15.27
C ALA A 310 -23.83 1.58 14.90
N GLY A 311 -24.95 0.98 15.27
CA GLY A 311 -26.31 1.47 15.01
C GLY A 311 -27.14 0.52 14.14
N LEU A 312 -26.49 -0.24 13.27
CA LEU A 312 -27.06 -1.28 12.41
C LEU A 312 -26.11 -2.47 12.27
N ALA A 313 -26.66 -3.59 11.78
CA ALA A 313 -25.96 -4.86 11.51
C ALA A 313 -26.78 -5.69 10.50
N GLY A 314 -27.07 -5.09 9.34
CA GLY A 314 -27.74 -5.73 8.21
C GLY A 314 -26.82 -5.86 7.00
N ASP A 315 -27.39 -6.00 5.81
CA ASP A 315 -26.64 -6.34 4.59
C ASP A 315 -25.68 -5.22 4.16
N ILE A 316 -26.07 -3.96 4.35
CA ILE A 316 -25.21 -2.78 4.08
C ILE A 316 -23.98 -2.77 5.01
N GLU A 317 -24.14 -3.13 6.29
CA GLU A 317 -23.01 -3.19 7.23
C GLU A 317 -22.14 -4.43 7.03
N GLN A 318 -22.69 -5.55 6.56
CA GLN A 318 -21.92 -6.74 6.15
C GLN A 318 -21.08 -6.44 4.90
N SER A 319 -21.69 -5.82 3.88
CA SER A 319 -21.00 -5.38 2.67
C SER A 319 -19.89 -4.36 2.98
N LEU A 320 -20.17 -3.35 3.80
CA LEU A 320 -19.16 -2.38 4.24
C LEU A 320 -18.05 -3.04 5.09
N ALA A 321 -18.37 -4.03 5.91
CA ALA A 321 -17.37 -4.80 6.64
C ALA A 321 -16.47 -5.61 5.69
N ASP A 322 -17.03 -6.24 4.65
CA ASP A 322 -16.25 -6.94 3.62
C ASP A 322 -15.32 -5.99 2.85
N PHE A 323 -15.79 -4.79 2.50
CA PHE A 323 -14.95 -3.74 1.94
C PHE A 323 -13.79 -3.37 2.88
N ILE A 324 -14.07 -3.15 4.18
CA ILE A 324 -13.03 -2.82 5.18
C ILE A 324 -12.02 -3.98 5.35
N ILE A 325 -12.48 -5.24 5.32
CA ILE A 325 -11.63 -6.46 5.41
C ILE A 325 -10.70 -6.59 4.18
N GLN A 326 -11.16 -6.18 3.00
CA GLN A 326 -10.34 -6.15 1.78
C GLN A 326 -9.12 -5.23 1.94
N TYR A 327 -9.26 -4.09 2.62
CA TYR A 327 -8.16 -3.17 2.95
C TYR A 327 -7.49 -3.52 4.29
N SER A 328 -7.01 -4.76 4.38
CA SER A 328 -6.19 -5.31 5.47
C SER A 328 -6.82 -5.42 6.87
N ALA A 329 -8.06 -4.97 7.11
CA ALA A 329 -8.68 -5.08 8.43
C ALA A 329 -8.95 -6.54 8.86
N ARG A 330 -8.81 -6.84 10.15
CA ARG A 330 -8.97 -8.20 10.70
C ARG A 330 -10.02 -8.35 11.80
N HIS A 331 -10.42 -7.28 12.48
CA HIS A 331 -11.46 -7.34 13.54
C HIS A 331 -12.58 -6.35 13.26
N ILE A 332 -13.81 -6.85 13.09
CA ILE A 332 -15.00 -6.03 12.90
C ILE A 332 -16.01 -6.28 14.02
N ALA A 333 -16.43 -5.21 14.69
CA ALA A 333 -17.57 -5.22 15.60
C ALA A 333 -18.80 -4.67 14.87
N LEU A 334 -19.91 -5.42 14.89
CA LEU A 334 -21.22 -4.99 14.36
C LEU A 334 -22.20 -4.78 15.51
N GLY A 335 -22.63 -3.53 15.76
CA GLY A 335 -23.48 -3.17 16.89
C GLY A 335 -24.89 -2.74 16.47
N SER A 336 -25.94 -3.46 16.89
CA SER A 336 -27.33 -3.03 16.65
C SER A 336 -28.28 -3.50 17.76
N ARG A 337 -29.46 -2.90 17.88
CA ARG A 337 -30.45 -3.29 18.92
C ARG A 337 -30.99 -4.72 18.74
N ASN A 338 -31.03 -5.20 17.50
CA ASN A 338 -31.46 -6.54 17.11
C ASN A 338 -30.51 -7.00 15.97
N PRO A 339 -29.31 -7.52 16.29
CA PRO A 339 -28.34 -7.89 15.26
C PRO A 339 -28.80 -9.13 14.50
N ILE A 340 -28.80 -9.07 13.16
CA ILE A 340 -29.11 -10.22 12.30
C ILE A 340 -27.77 -10.90 11.99
N VAL A 341 -27.50 -12.00 12.69
CA VAL A 341 -26.27 -12.78 12.51
C VAL A 341 -26.41 -13.66 11.27
N CYS A 342 -25.44 -13.58 10.35
CA CYS A 342 -25.33 -14.47 9.20
C CYS A 342 -24.17 -15.47 9.40
N PRO A 343 -24.41 -16.73 9.82
CA PRO A 343 -23.34 -17.67 10.12
C PRO A 343 -22.54 -18.13 8.90
N GLU A 344 -23.08 -17.96 7.69
CA GLU A 344 -22.39 -18.29 6.44
C GLU A 344 -21.41 -17.19 6.07
N TRP A 345 -21.83 -15.93 6.16
CA TRP A 345 -20.96 -14.76 5.96
C TRP A 345 -19.83 -14.69 7.02
N GLN A 346 -20.12 -15.02 8.29
CA GLN A 346 -19.07 -15.13 9.31
C GLN A 346 -18.00 -16.19 8.96
N LYS A 347 -18.39 -17.34 8.37
CA LYS A 347 -17.42 -18.36 7.91
C LYS A 347 -16.58 -17.87 6.72
N LEU A 348 -17.18 -17.10 5.80
CA LEU A 348 -16.44 -16.46 4.70
C LEU A 348 -15.43 -15.44 5.22
N CYS A 349 -15.81 -14.62 6.21
CA CYS A 349 -14.91 -13.71 6.89
C CYS A 349 -13.77 -14.47 7.62
N GLN A 350 -14.10 -15.54 8.34
CA GLN A 350 -13.10 -16.37 9.02
C GLN A 350 -12.10 -17.01 8.03
N ALA A 351 -12.56 -17.44 6.86
CA ALA A 351 -11.68 -17.93 5.77
C ALA A 351 -10.77 -16.81 5.21
N ARG A 352 -11.22 -15.55 5.22
CA ARG A 352 -10.41 -14.34 4.95
C ARG A 352 -9.52 -13.91 6.13
N ARG A 353 -9.41 -14.72 7.20
CA ARG A 353 -8.71 -14.43 8.46
C ARG A 353 -9.26 -13.21 9.23
N ALA A 354 -10.54 -12.88 9.07
CA ALA A 354 -11.22 -11.82 9.81
C ALA A 354 -12.13 -12.37 10.92
N HIS A 355 -12.07 -11.78 12.11
CA HIS A 355 -12.94 -12.06 13.26
C HIS A 355 -14.07 -11.03 13.31
N ILE A 356 -15.31 -11.53 13.29
CA ILE A 356 -16.52 -10.70 13.29
C ILE A 356 -17.37 -11.02 14.52
N GLU A 357 -17.60 -10.02 15.36
CA GLU A 357 -18.45 -10.11 16.55
C GLU A 357 -19.68 -9.21 16.41
N TYR A 358 -20.86 -9.77 16.71
CA TYR A 358 -22.13 -9.03 16.74
C TYR A 358 -22.49 -8.67 18.18
N PHE A 359 -22.90 -7.42 18.40
CA PHE A 359 -23.22 -6.88 19.72
C PHE A 359 -24.63 -6.29 19.76
N THR A 360 -25.44 -6.73 20.73
CA THR A 360 -26.72 -6.11 21.03
C THR A 360 -26.50 -4.75 21.68
N CYS A 361 -26.70 -3.66 20.92
CA CYS A 361 -26.37 -2.29 21.29
C CYS A 361 -27.55 -1.33 21.07
N ASP A 362 -27.99 -0.63 22.13
CA ASP A 362 -28.78 0.59 21.98
C ASP A 362 -27.88 1.82 22.22
N LEU A 363 -27.50 2.49 21.14
CA LEU A 363 -26.64 3.67 21.17
C LEU A 363 -27.22 4.84 21.99
N ILE A 364 -28.53 4.86 22.26
CA ILE A 364 -29.14 5.89 23.13
C ILE A 364 -28.59 5.80 24.56
N GLN A 365 -28.14 4.62 25.01
CA GLN A 365 -27.75 4.36 26.39
C GLN A 365 -26.22 4.34 26.55
N TYR A 366 -25.64 5.40 27.11
CA TYR A 366 -24.20 5.53 27.32
C TYR A 366 -23.59 4.37 28.14
N THR A 367 -24.34 3.82 29.10
CA THR A 367 -23.96 2.65 29.89
C THR A 367 -23.77 1.39 29.04
N LEU A 368 -24.63 1.16 28.04
CA LEU A 368 -24.50 0.04 27.11
C LEU A 368 -23.35 0.27 26.12
N VAL A 369 -23.12 1.51 25.69
CA VAL A 369 -21.93 1.88 24.89
C VAL A 369 -20.65 1.55 25.67
N GLN A 370 -20.53 1.97 26.93
CA GLN A 370 -19.37 1.67 27.77
C GLN A 370 -19.20 0.17 28.08
N LEU A 371 -20.30 -0.56 28.29
CA LEU A 371 -20.26 -2.02 28.46
C LEU A 371 -19.69 -2.71 27.20
N ILE A 372 -20.20 -2.36 26.02
CA ILE A 372 -19.78 -2.99 24.75
C ILE A 372 -18.34 -2.62 24.40
N LEU A 373 -17.92 -1.38 24.65
CA LEU A 373 -16.50 -0.99 24.53
C LEU A 373 -15.59 -1.81 25.45
N SER A 374 -16.06 -2.17 26.65
CA SER A 374 -15.31 -3.04 27.56
C SER A 374 -15.24 -4.49 27.06
N VAL A 375 -16.33 -5.00 26.48
CA VAL A 375 -16.37 -6.35 25.89
C VAL A 375 -15.49 -6.44 24.63
N ILE A 376 -15.56 -5.45 23.73
CA ILE A 376 -14.69 -5.39 22.54
C ILE A 376 -13.22 -5.37 22.98
N LYS A 377 -12.84 -4.51 23.94
CA LYS A 377 -11.48 -4.46 24.51
C LYS A 377 -11.01 -5.73 25.22
N SER A 378 -11.92 -6.66 25.57
CA SER A 378 -11.57 -7.97 26.13
C SER A 378 -11.53 -9.12 25.11
N LYS A 379 -12.09 -8.92 23.91
CA LYS A 379 -12.19 -9.92 22.84
C LYS A 379 -11.28 -9.64 21.64
N MET A 380 -10.99 -8.37 21.38
CA MET A 380 -10.41 -7.87 20.13
C MET A 380 -9.36 -6.79 20.44
N PRO A 381 -8.47 -6.44 19.48
CA PRO A 381 -7.48 -5.38 19.63
C PRO A 381 -8.07 -3.97 19.79
N ARG A 382 -7.18 -2.97 19.84
CA ARG A 382 -7.54 -1.55 19.97
C ARG A 382 -8.60 -1.14 18.94
N ILE A 383 -9.68 -0.52 19.40
CA ILE A 383 -10.65 0.09 18.49
C ILE A 383 -9.99 1.32 17.87
N ALA A 384 -9.85 1.31 16.55
CA ALA A 384 -9.20 2.37 15.79
C ALA A 384 -10.17 3.11 14.87
N GLY A 385 -11.37 2.60 14.63
CA GLY A 385 -12.41 3.35 13.95
C GLY A 385 -13.81 3.02 14.44
N VAL A 386 -14.71 4.01 14.39
CA VAL A 386 -16.12 3.83 14.71
C VAL A 386 -17.01 4.58 13.73
N ALA A 387 -18.10 3.94 13.29
CA ALA A 387 -19.12 4.54 12.44
C ALA A 387 -20.48 4.50 13.13
N ASN A 388 -21.21 5.63 13.16
CA ASN A 388 -22.63 5.61 13.51
C ASN A 388 -23.48 5.43 12.24
N SER A 389 -23.93 4.19 11.98
CA SER A 389 -24.80 3.81 10.86
C SER A 389 -26.30 3.92 11.16
N ALA A 390 -26.70 4.34 12.37
CA ALA A 390 -28.11 4.31 12.79
C ALA A 390 -29.04 5.14 11.87
N LEU A 391 -29.94 4.49 11.13
CA LEU A 391 -30.86 5.17 10.18
C LEU A 391 -32.13 5.78 10.81
N THR A 392 -32.41 5.54 12.11
CA THR A 392 -33.65 6.00 12.76
C THR A 392 -33.59 7.47 13.23
N VAL A 393 -34.76 8.10 13.40
CA VAL A 393 -34.95 9.53 13.09
C VAL A 393 -34.17 10.52 13.98
N LEU A 394 -34.35 10.50 15.32
CA LEU A 394 -33.65 11.42 16.24
C LEU A 394 -32.64 10.68 17.13
N LYS A 395 -33.12 10.04 18.21
CA LYS A 395 -32.26 9.64 19.34
C LYS A 395 -31.02 8.81 18.95
N PRO A 396 -31.09 7.76 18.13
CA PRO A 396 -29.88 7.01 17.74
C PRO A 396 -28.89 7.79 16.85
N LYS A 397 -29.35 8.81 16.10
CA LYS A 397 -28.48 9.72 15.36
C LYS A 397 -27.89 10.82 16.26
N MET A 398 -28.68 11.37 17.17
CA MET A 398 -28.27 12.46 18.07
C MET A 398 -27.54 11.91 19.30
N ASP A 399 -28.29 11.41 20.28
CA ASP A 399 -27.82 10.81 21.54
C ASP A 399 -26.76 9.72 21.26
N GLY A 400 -26.96 8.90 20.22
CA GLY A 400 -25.99 7.88 19.82
C GLY A 400 -24.64 8.43 19.38
N THR A 401 -24.62 9.52 18.60
CA THR A 401 -23.36 10.17 18.20
C THR A 401 -22.71 10.91 19.36
N VAL A 402 -23.51 11.49 20.29
CA VAL A 402 -23.00 12.06 21.55
C VAL A 402 -22.32 10.99 22.40
N ASN A 403 -22.95 9.82 22.56
CA ASN A 403 -22.43 8.73 23.38
C ASN A 403 -21.14 8.14 22.80
N LEU A 404 -21.07 7.96 21.47
CA LEU A 404 -19.86 7.50 20.79
C LEU A 404 -18.73 8.55 20.86
N ASP A 405 -19.01 9.82 20.56
CA ASP A 405 -18.01 10.90 20.67
C ASP A 405 -17.44 11.02 22.10
N SER A 406 -18.31 11.02 23.10
CA SER A 406 -17.93 11.04 24.52
C SER A 406 -17.00 9.89 24.87
N ALA A 407 -17.37 8.66 24.43
CA ALA A 407 -16.60 7.46 24.73
C ALA A 407 -15.22 7.42 24.04
N PHE A 408 -15.07 8.11 22.92
CA PHE A 408 -13.81 8.25 22.17
C PHE A 408 -13.22 9.68 22.29
N THR A 409 -13.34 10.32 23.46
CA THR A 409 -12.76 11.67 23.71
C THR A 409 -11.23 11.66 23.79
N TYR A 410 -10.63 10.59 24.33
CA TYR A 410 -9.18 10.49 24.60
C TYR A 410 -8.49 9.36 23.80
N HIS A 411 -9.16 8.81 22.79
CA HIS A 411 -8.65 7.71 21.98
C HIS A 411 -8.30 8.22 20.58
N ALA A 412 -7.06 7.99 20.16
CA ALA A 412 -6.62 8.22 18.79
C ALA A 412 -7.26 7.17 17.87
N LEU A 413 -8.36 7.56 17.23
CA LEU A 413 -8.99 6.81 16.15
C LEU A 413 -8.37 7.24 14.81
N ASP A 414 -8.12 6.27 13.96
CA ASP A 414 -7.87 6.46 12.53
C ASP A 414 -9.05 7.22 11.88
N TRP A 415 -10.29 6.87 12.26
CA TRP A 415 -11.51 7.52 11.75
C TRP A 415 -12.71 7.48 12.69
N PHE A 416 -13.59 8.48 12.57
CA PHE A 416 -14.91 8.54 13.22
C PHE A 416 -15.91 9.04 12.17
N ILE A 417 -16.91 8.23 11.80
CA ILE A 417 -17.78 8.51 10.64
C ILE A 417 -19.24 8.52 11.06
N ALA A 418 -19.97 9.63 10.84
CA ALA A 418 -21.41 9.68 11.05
C ALA A 418 -22.18 9.50 9.72
N PHE A 419 -23.09 8.53 9.67
CA PHE A 419 -23.93 8.28 8.50
C PHE A 419 -25.13 9.23 8.53
N SER A 420 -24.95 10.38 7.90
CA SER A 420 -26.00 11.38 7.66
C SER A 420 -26.78 11.02 6.39
N SER A 421 -27.60 11.95 5.91
CA SER A 421 -28.24 11.85 4.60
C SER A 421 -28.27 13.21 3.94
N ILE A 422 -28.26 13.22 2.60
CA ILE A 422 -28.46 14.39 1.73
C ILE A 422 -29.60 15.33 2.21
N VAL A 423 -30.64 14.80 2.87
CA VAL A 423 -31.76 15.56 3.47
C VAL A 423 -31.31 16.52 4.58
N GLY A 424 -30.17 16.29 5.25
CA GLY A 424 -29.51 17.24 6.15
C GLY A 424 -28.80 18.40 5.44
N THR A 425 -28.55 18.28 4.12
CA THR A 425 -28.00 19.36 3.30
C THR A 425 -29.08 20.13 2.54
N THR A 426 -30.01 19.41 1.92
CA THR A 426 -31.06 19.95 1.03
C THR A 426 -32.37 20.31 1.74
N GLY A 427 -32.64 19.69 2.90
CA GLY A 427 -33.98 19.65 3.49
C GLY A 427 -34.91 18.71 2.71
N LYS A 428 -36.10 18.40 3.24
CA LYS A 428 -37.20 17.76 2.49
C LYS A 428 -38.52 17.94 3.22
N MET A 429 -39.61 18.19 2.50
CA MET A 429 -40.96 18.28 3.09
C MET A 429 -41.30 16.99 3.86
N GLY A 430 -41.95 17.13 5.01
CA GLY A 430 -42.28 16.02 5.91
C GLY A 430 -41.10 15.42 6.68
N GLN A 431 -39.85 15.85 6.43
CA GLN A 431 -38.65 15.26 7.05
C GLN A 431 -37.83 16.26 7.89
N ALA A 432 -38.43 17.33 8.41
CA ALA A 432 -37.76 18.33 9.25
C ALA A 432 -37.05 17.70 10.46
N ALA A 433 -37.70 16.76 11.15
CA ALA A 433 -37.13 15.98 12.26
C ALA A 433 -35.84 15.21 11.88
N TYR A 434 -35.83 14.57 10.70
CA TYR A 434 -34.69 13.82 10.17
C TYR A 434 -33.57 14.75 9.71
N SER A 435 -33.93 15.85 9.03
CA SER A 435 -33.01 16.90 8.62
C SER A 435 -32.28 17.50 9.83
N ALA A 436 -33.00 17.79 10.93
CA ALA A 436 -32.43 18.32 12.17
C ALA A 436 -31.43 17.35 12.82
N ALA A 437 -31.73 16.05 12.89
CA ALA A 437 -30.81 15.05 13.45
C ALA A 437 -29.53 14.89 12.59
N ASN A 438 -29.66 14.96 11.27
CA ASN A 438 -28.52 14.97 10.35
C ASN A 438 -27.66 16.25 10.52
N CYS A 439 -28.29 17.42 10.61
CA CYS A 439 -27.62 18.68 10.95
C CYS A 439 -26.90 18.64 12.32
N PHE A 440 -27.47 17.95 13.31
CA PHE A 440 -26.84 17.77 14.62
C PHE A 440 -25.57 16.93 14.53
N MET A 441 -25.59 15.79 13.83
CA MET A 441 -24.38 14.96 13.63
C MET A 441 -23.25 15.75 12.96
N LYS A 442 -23.58 16.57 11.94
CA LYS A 442 -22.63 17.48 11.27
C LYS A 442 -22.00 18.46 12.25
N ALA A 443 -22.81 19.17 13.03
CA ALA A 443 -22.33 20.13 14.03
C ALA A 443 -21.44 19.46 15.09
N LEU A 444 -21.81 18.26 15.56
CA LEU A 444 -21.06 17.47 16.53
C LEU A 444 -19.71 17.01 15.97
N VAL A 445 -19.66 16.45 14.77
CA VAL A 445 -18.40 15.99 14.15
C VAL A 445 -17.48 17.16 13.79
N ASN A 446 -18.03 18.31 13.37
CA ASN A 446 -17.25 19.54 13.22
C ASN A 446 -16.65 19.98 14.58
N ASN A 447 -17.40 19.86 15.68
CA ASN A 447 -16.89 20.09 17.04
C ASN A 447 -15.90 19.00 17.54
N ARG A 448 -15.96 17.77 17.02
CA ARG A 448 -14.95 16.72 17.24
C ARG A 448 -13.62 17.10 16.59
N ARG A 449 -13.61 17.53 15.33
CA ARG A 449 -12.41 18.02 14.64
C ARG A 449 -11.77 19.23 15.30
N ARG A 450 -12.56 20.16 15.84
CA ARG A 450 -12.05 21.32 16.60
C ARG A 450 -11.29 20.94 17.87
N ARG A 451 -11.50 19.73 18.40
CA ARG A 451 -10.72 19.14 19.51
C ARG A 451 -9.48 18.36 19.02
N GLY A 452 -9.13 18.45 17.74
CA GLY A 452 -8.01 17.71 17.13
C GLY A 452 -8.31 16.21 16.86
N LEU A 453 -9.53 15.75 17.11
CA LEU A 453 -9.92 14.34 16.96
C LEU A 453 -10.41 14.06 15.53
N ALA A 454 -10.09 12.86 15.02
CA ALA A 454 -10.59 12.40 13.71
C ALA A 454 -12.12 12.45 13.66
N GLY A 455 -12.68 12.85 12.50
CA GLY A 455 -14.12 13.01 12.33
C GLY A 455 -14.57 13.45 10.93
N SER A 456 -15.51 12.71 10.34
CA SER A 456 -16.22 13.05 9.09
C SER A 456 -17.68 12.60 9.12
N VAL A 457 -18.46 13.12 8.17
CA VAL A 457 -19.90 12.87 8.00
C VAL A 457 -20.18 12.62 6.53
N ILE A 458 -20.91 11.54 6.23
CA ILE A 458 -21.34 11.21 4.87
C ILE A 458 -22.83 11.50 4.72
N ASP A 459 -23.18 12.41 3.81
CA ASP A 459 -24.55 12.77 3.44
C ASP A 459 -25.06 11.80 2.36
N ILE A 460 -25.40 10.59 2.80
CA ILE A 460 -25.81 9.48 1.93
C ILE A 460 -27.12 9.83 1.20
N SER A 461 -27.17 9.51 -0.11
CA SER A 461 -28.38 9.58 -0.92
C SER A 461 -29.31 8.36 -0.65
N ARG A 462 -30.27 8.09 -1.54
CA ARG A 462 -30.99 6.80 -1.54
C ARG A 462 -30.08 5.72 -2.10
N VAL A 463 -29.59 4.84 -1.23
CA VAL A 463 -28.92 3.59 -1.64
C VAL A 463 -29.93 2.69 -2.39
N ILE A 464 -29.49 2.05 -3.46
CA ILE A 464 -30.26 1.11 -4.28
C ILE A 464 -29.45 -0.19 -4.46
N GLY A 465 -30.07 -1.33 -4.16
CA GLY A 465 -29.62 -2.64 -4.62
C GLY A 465 -30.07 -2.91 -6.06
N GLU A 466 -29.32 -3.77 -6.75
CA GLU A 466 -29.29 -4.02 -8.20
C GLU A 466 -30.64 -4.08 -8.95
N GLN A 467 -31.74 -4.47 -8.27
CA GLN A 467 -33.05 -4.71 -8.89
C GLN A 467 -34.02 -3.49 -8.91
N THR A 468 -33.60 -2.28 -8.52
CA THR A 468 -34.55 -1.15 -8.28
C THR A 468 -34.39 0.09 -9.20
N GLU A 469 -33.96 -0.08 -10.45
CA GLU A 469 -33.77 1.01 -11.42
C GLU A 469 -35.02 1.87 -11.68
N ARG A 470 -36.22 1.26 -11.69
CA ARG A 470 -37.47 1.86 -12.20
C ARG A 470 -38.07 3.00 -11.37
N LEU A 471 -37.32 3.59 -10.42
CA LEU A 471 -37.77 4.68 -9.56
C LEU A 471 -36.93 5.98 -9.67
N MET A 472 -36.35 6.23 -10.84
CA MET A 472 -35.86 7.57 -11.23
C MET A 472 -37.00 8.50 -11.70
N ASN A 473 -36.67 9.77 -11.96
CA ASN A 473 -37.48 10.83 -12.61
C ASN A 473 -38.38 11.76 -11.76
N ARG A 474 -38.43 11.68 -10.42
CA ARG A 474 -39.27 12.64 -9.62
C ARG A 474 -38.65 13.26 -8.35
N THR A 475 -37.40 12.96 -8.00
CA THR A 475 -36.81 13.42 -6.71
C THR A 475 -35.69 14.46 -6.83
N GLY A 476 -35.18 14.77 -8.03
CA GLY A 476 -34.07 15.71 -8.20
C GLY A 476 -32.73 15.29 -7.57
N THR A 477 -32.64 14.07 -7.04
CA THR A 477 -31.44 13.53 -6.35
C THR A 477 -31.04 12.22 -7.01
N ILE A 478 -29.76 12.07 -7.33
CA ILE A 478 -29.19 10.83 -7.89
C ILE A 478 -29.16 9.77 -6.78
N PRO A 479 -29.78 8.58 -6.97
CA PRO A 479 -29.58 7.45 -6.07
C PRO A 479 -28.17 6.89 -6.23
N MET A 480 -27.71 6.12 -5.24
CA MET A 480 -26.35 5.57 -5.24
C MET A 480 -26.36 4.05 -5.06
N SER A 481 -25.33 3.39 -5.60
CA SER A 481 -25.09 1.96 -5.45
C SER A 481 -24.43 1.62 -4.11
N GLU A 482 -24.19 0.34 -3.88
CA GLU A 482 -23.38 -0.19 -2.78
C GLU A 482 -21.88 0.16 -2.93
N PRO A 483 -21.21 -0.09 -4.08
CA PRO A 483 -19.88 0.44 -4.37
C PRO A 483 -19.73 1.96 -4.16
N ASP A 484 -20.75 2.75 -4.50
CA ASP A 484 -20.71 4.21 -4.29
C ASP A 484 -20.62 4.56 -2.80
N LEU A 485 -21.25 3.75 -1.93
CA LEU A 485 -21.19 3.92 -0.48
C LEU A 485 -19.82 3.54 0.07
N HIS A 486 -19.19 2.49 -0.48
CA HIS A 486 -17.83 2.10 -0.13
C HIS A 486 -16.81 3.17 -0.50
N GLN A 487 -16.88 3.73 -1.71
CA GLN A 487 -16.00 4.81 -2.13
C GLN A 487 -16.24 6.10 -1.32
N LEU A 488 -17.50 6.43 -1.03
CA LEU A 488 -17.85 7.54 -0.13
C LEU A 488 -17.31 7.34 1.29
N PHE A 489 -17.30 6.11 1.79
CA PHE A 489 -16.73 5.77 3.09
C PHE A 489 -15.19 5.91 3.08
N ALA A 490 -14.51 5.45 2.04
CA ALA A 490 -13.06 5.62 1.88
C ALA A 490 -12.65 7.10 1.82
N GLU A 491 -13.34 7.92 1.03
CA GLU A 491 -13.16 9.38 1.01
C GLU A 491 -13.41 10.00 2.40
N ALA A 492 -14.37 9.47 3.17
CA ALA A 492 -14.67 9.95 4.51
C ALA A 492 -13.62 9.56 5.56
N VAL A 493 -12.92 8.42 5.40
CA VAL A 493 -11.74 8.09 6.21
C VAL A 493 -10.65 9.14 5.98
N VAL A 494 -10.25 9.35 4.73
CA VAL A 494 -9.17 10.29 4.35
C VAL A 494 -9.51 11.73 4.75
N ALA A 495 -10.70 12.21 4.37
CA ALA A 495 -11.16 13.55 4.72
C ALA A 495 -11.38 13.73 6.24
N GLY A 496 -11.53 12.64 6.99
CA GLY A 496 -11.75 12.63 8.44
C GLY A 496 -10.49 12.87 9.30
N LEU A 497 -9.29 12.75 8.71
CA LEU A 497 -8.01 12.83 9.44
C LEU A 497 -7.77 14.21 10.08
N PRO A 498 -7.18 14.28 11.30
CA PRO A 498 -6.75 15.54 11.91
C PRO A 498 -5.82 16.36 11.00
N GLY A 499 -5.86 17.69 11.12
CA GLY A 499 -5.04 18.60 10.31
C GLY A 499 -5.52 18.81 8.86
N THR A 500 -6.35 17.91 8.29
CA THR A 500 -6.88 18.07 6.93
C THR A 500 -7.91 19.20 6.83
N ALA A 501 -7.86 19.95 5.73
CA ALA A 501 -8.69 21.13 5.48
C ALA A 501 -9.20 21.19 4.02
N PRO A 502 -10.44 21.65 3.76
CA PRO A 502 -11.61 21.71 4.64
C PRO A 502 -12.78 20.86 4.11
N GLY A 503 -13.28 19.91 4.90
CA GLY A 503 -14.44 19.11 4.50
C GLY A 503 -14.79 17.97 5.45
N SER A 504 -15.48 18.27 6.55
CA SER A 504 -16.03 17.22 7.43
C SER A 504 -17.36 16.65 6.96
N GLU A 505 -17.89 17.12 5.83
CA GLU A 505 -19.20 16.77 5.29
C GLU A 505 -19.06 16.42 3.80
N LEU A 506 -19.17 15.15 3.46
CA LEU A 506 -19.09 14.64 2.10
C LEU A 506 -20.52 14.43 1.58
N ILE A 507 -20.90 15.11 0.49
CA ILE A 507 -22.29 15.16 0.01
C ILE A 507 -22.39 14.40 -1.32
N THR A 508 -23.20 13.34 -1.37
CA THR A 508 -23.50 12.60 -2.61
C THR A 508 -24.96 12.76 -3.02
N GLY A 509 -25.30 12.26 -4.22
CA GLY A 509 -26.66 12.33 -4.77
C GLY A 509 -27.08 13.69 -5.34
N LEU A 510 -26.16 14.64 -5.46
CA LEU A 510 -26.34 15.88 -6.21
C LEU A 510 -25.43 15.90 -7.44
N ALA A 511 -25.92 16.45 -8.54
CA ALA A 511 -25.14 16.80 -9.72
C ALA A 511 -25.62 18.15 -10.28
N PRO A 512 -24.85 18.80 -11.17
CA PRO A 512 -25.35 19.95 -11.91
C PRO A 512 -26.54 19.58 -12.81
N ILE A 513 -27.58 20.41 -12.80
CA ILE A 513 -28.83 20.22 -13.55
C ILE A 513 -29.12 21.43 -14.45
N GLY A 514 -29.88 21.24 -15.53
CA GLY A 514 -30.35 22.33 -16.39
C GLY A 514 -31.55 23.08 -15.79
N MET A 515 -31.82 24.30 -16.28
CA MET A 515 -32.96 25.13 -15.83
C MET A 515 -34.30 24.39 -15.83
N ALA A 516 -34.65 23.66 -16.89
CA ALA A 516 -35.89 22.88 -16.97
C ALA A 516 -35.97 21.72 -15.96
N GLN A 517 -34.83 21.22 -15.46
CA GLN A 517 -34.80 20.23 -14.36
C GLN A 517 -34.95 20.92 -12.99
N ALA A 518 -34.45 22.15 -12.85
CA ALA A 518 -34.53 22.95 -11.62
C ALA A 518 -35.99 23.24 -11.20
N GLU A 519 -36.92 23.37 -12.15
CA GLU A 519 -38.36 23.51 -11.88
C GLU A 519 -38.95 22.35 -11.05
N THR A 520 -38.38 21.16 -11.15
CA THR A 520 -38.87 19.94 -10.45
C THR A 520 -37.96 19.47 -9.32
N ALA A 521 -36.72 19.95 -9.26
CA ALA A 521 -35.76 19.62 -8.21
C ALA A 521 -36.05 20.44 -6.96
N PHE A 522 -36.64 19.81 -5.93
CA PHE A 522 -37.11 20.47 -4.70
C PHE A 522 -36.06 21.32 -3.95
N TRP A 523 -34.76 21.12 -4.23
CA TRP A 523 -33.65 21.85 -3.63
C TRP A 523 -33.16 23.04 -4.47
N ALA A 524 -33.51 23.13 -5.76
CA ALA A 524 -32.92 24.12 -6.67
C ALA A 524 -33.29 25.58 -6.32
N ALA A 525 -34.48 25.79 -5.74
CA ALA A 525 -34.92 27.09 -5.23
C ALA A 525 -34.14 27.59 -4.00
N ASN A 526 -33.30 26.75 -3.37
CA ASN A 526 -32.48 27.15 -2.22
C ASN A 526 -31.12 27.71 -2.70
N PRO A 527 -30.78 28.99 -2.43
CA PRO A 527 -29.55 29.63 -2.92
C PRO A 527 -28.24 28.94 -2.54
N LYS A 528 -28.22 28.01 -1.58
CA LYS A 528 -27.07 27.13 -1.31
C LYS A 528 -26.63 26.38 -2.58
N PHE A 529 -27.57 26.00 -3.45
CA PHE A 529 -27.31 25.13 -4.61
C PHE A 529 -27.26 25.86 -5.96
N GLY A 530 -27.23 27.20 -5.98
CA GLY A 530 -27.23 27.96 -7.22
C GLY A 530 -26.08 27.61 -8.19
N LEU A 531 -24.94 27.12 -7.68
CA LEU A 531 -23.80 26.66 -8.51
C LEU A 531 -24.04 25.31 -9.19
N LEU A 532 -25.10 24.58 -8.81
CA LEU A 532 -25.53 23.34 -9.44
C LEU A 532 -26.62 23.56 -10.50
N VAL A 533 -27.25 24.73 -10.55
CA VAL A 533 -28.22 25.05 -11.61
C VAL A 533 -27.46 25.72 -12.75
N ARG A 534 -27.42 25.07 -13.91
CA ARG A 534 -26.73 25.56 -15.11
C ARG A 534 -27.73 26.07 -16.14
N ASP A 535 -27.51 27.29 -16.60
CA ASP A 535 -28.10 27.78 -17.83
C ASP A 535 -27.43 27.09 -19.03
N GLN A 536 -28.25 26.50 -19.91
CA GLN A 536 -27.79 25.75 -21.07
C GLN A 536 -27.10 26.63 -22.12
N THR A 537 -27.35 27.96 -22.10
CA THR A 537 -26.73 28.92 -23.03
C THR A 537 -25.20 29.05 -22.92
N THR A 538 -24.57 28.44 -21.92
CA THR A 538 -23.11 28.54 -21.69
C THR A 538 -22.31 27.29 -22.09
N SER A 539 -22.97 26.23 -22.58
CA SER A 539 -22.29 24.99 -23.02
C SER A 539 -22.40 24.72 -24.53
N SER A 540 -23.22 25.46 -25.26
CA SER A 540 -23.19 25.52 -26.71
C SER A 540 -22.48 26.80 -27.15
N THR A 541 -21.42 26.67 -27.94
CA THR A 541 -20.91 27.79 -28.74
C THR A 541 -21.96 28.13 -29.78
N VAL A 542 -22.80 29.13 -29.50
CA VAL A 542 -23.73 29.70 -30.47
C VAL A 542 -22.91 30.45 -31.51
N SER A 543 -22.55 29.74 -32.58
CA SER A 543 -21.88 30.30 -33.75
C SER A 543 -22.85 31.20 -34.50
N THR A 544 -22.80 32.50 -34.23
CA THR A 544 -23.32 33.50 -35.17
C THR A 544 -22.45 33.45 -36.42
N LEU A 545 -23.09 33.22 -37.57
CA LEU A 545 -22.44 33.26 -38.88
C LEU A 545 -22.34 34.72 -39.34
N ASP A 546 -21.21 35.10 -39.94
CA ASP A 546 -21.13 36.33 -40.71
C ASP A 546 -21.91 36.21 -42.04
N GLU A 547 -22.04 37.32 -42.79
CA GLU A 547 -22.70 37.35 -44.11
C GLU A 547 -22.02 36.45 -45.16
N ASN A 548 -20.84 35.90 -44.85
CA ASN A 548 -20.08 34.96 -45.68
C ASN A 548 -20.09 33.51 -45.14
N GLY A 549 -20.93 33.21 -44.14
CA GLY A 549 -21.12 31.87 -43.60
C GLY A 549 -20.02 31.35 -42.66
N ARG A 550 -19.20 32.23 -42.07
CA ARG A 550 -18.14 31.84 -41.13
C ARG A 550 -18.58 31.97 -39.68
N SER A 551 -18.33 30.93 -38.88
CA SER A 551 -18.63 30.88 -37.45
C SER A 551 -17.72 31.80 -36.64
N ILE A 552 -18.26 32.88 -36.09
CA ILE A 552 -17.57 33.70 -35.08
C ILE A 552 -17.85 33.13 -33.69
N ALA A 553 -16.79 32.84 -32.94
CA ALA A 553 -16.90 32.43 -31.54
C ALA A 553 -17.08 33.66 -30.64
N GLN A 554 -18.22 33.78 -29.96
CA GLN A 554 -18.40 34.83 -28.95
C GLN A 554 -17.48 34.59 -27.74
N VAL A 555 -16.72 35.61 -27.37
CA VAL A 555 -15.87 35.61 -26.17
C VAL A 555 -16.77 35.49 -24.91
N PRO A 556 -16.53 34.57 -23.98
CA PRO A 556 -17.32 34.45 -22.76
C PRO A 556 -17.43 35.76 -21.96
N VAL A 557 -18.63 36.07 -21.46
CA VAL A 557 -18.94 37.33 -20.75
C VAL A 557 -18.01 37.60 -19.55
N TRP A 558 -17.50 36.55 -18.88
CA TRP A 558 -16.55 36.73 -17.77
C TRP A 558 -15.19 37.27 -18.21
N ILE A 559 -14.77 37.05 -19.45
CA ILE A 559 -13.56 37.66 -20.04
C ILE A 559 -13.87 39.10 -20.45
N GLN A 560 -15.03 39.33 -21.09
CA GLN A 560 -15.48 40.70 -21.43
C GLN A 560 -15.60 41.59 -20.16
N LEU A 561 -15.94 41.02 -19.02
CA LEU A 561 -15.97 41.69 -17.71
C LEU A 561 -14.59 41.84 -17.03
N GLN A 562 -13.55 41.13 -17.48
CA GLN A 562 -12.15 41.40 -17.08
C GLN A 562 -11.53 42.54 -17.89
N ASP A 563 -11.90 42.65 -19.17
CA ASP A 563 -11.40 43.70 -20.07
C ASP A 563 -12.18 45.02 -19.98
N ALA A 564 -13.37 45.03 -19.34
CA ALA A 564 -14.21 46.22 -19.17
C ALA A 564 -13.54 47.26 -18.25
N THR A 565 -13.36 48.48 -18.75
CA THR A 565 -12.62 49.54 -18.04
C THR A 565 -13.51 50.53 -17.27
N SER A 566 -14.81 50.55 -17.57
CA SER A 566 -15.77 51.50 -16.99
C SER A 566 -16.97 50.81 -16.30
N PRO A 567 -17.56 51.42 -15.25
CA PRO A 567 -18.79 50.92 -14.64
C PRO A 567 -19.98 50.86 -15.61
N GLN A 568 -20.01 51.74 -16.61
CA GLN A 568 -21.03 51.73 -17.67
C GLN A 568 -20.92 50.47 -18.54
N GLU A 569 -19.73 50.10 -19.02
CA GLU A 569 -19.52 48.86 -19.78
C GLU A 569 -19.96 47.64 -18.98
N VAL A 570 -19.54 47.54 -17.71
CA VAL A 570 -19.96 46.46 -16.80
C VAL A 570 -21.49 46.41 -16.66
N SER A 571 -22.15 47.55 -16.50
CA SER A 571 -23.61 47.62 -16.45
C SER A 571 -24.27 47.15 -17.75
N THR A 572 -23.74 47.56 -18.91
CA THR A 572 -24.29 47.17 -20.22
C THR A 572 -24.08 45.67 -20.50
N LEU A 573 -22.91 45.12 -20.17
CA LEU A 573 -22.60 43.69 -20.30
C LEU A 573 -23.47 42.79 -19.41
N ILE A 574 -23.93 43.31 -18.26
CA ILE A 574 -24.82 42.59 -17.34
C ILE A 574 -26.31 42.75 -17.74
N GLN A 575 -26.70 43.89 -18.32
CA GLN A 575 -28.09 44.18 -18.73
C GLN A 575 -28.44 43.67 -20.15
N GLY A 576 -27.46 43.25 -20.96
CA GLY A 576 -27.65 42.69 -22.29
C GLY A 576 -28.07 41.21 -22.33
N LYS A 577 -28.78 40.72 -21.30
CA LYS A 577 -29.23 39.32 -21.15
C LYS A 577 -30.63 39.23 -20.53
#